data_AF-A0A257SG97-F1
#
_entry.id   AF-A0A257SG97-F1
#
_cell.length_a   1.000
_cell.length_b   1.000
_cell.length_c   1.000
_cell.angle_alpha   90.00
_cell.angle_beta   90.00
_cell.angle_gamma   90.00
#
_symmetry.space_group_name_H-M   'P 1'
#
loop_
_entity.id
_entity.type
_entity.pdbx_description
1 polymer ?
#
loop_
_entity_poly.entity_id
_entity_poly.type
_entity_poly.pdbx_seq_one_letter_code
_entity_poly.pdbx_strand_id
1 'polypeptide(L)'
;KTTTLYSALQELNTPDVKILTAEDPVEYTLHRVQQIPVGPGTGRTFASALRAMMRQDPDKILVGEIRDEETGAIAMRAGMTGHLVMASLHANSGTESYFRLDDLKIPKHIIAASVKLFLAQRVIATVCPHCKAASEVLNPEVFTGSGVAVPDQEWIGKGCEDCNGTGYADRRAIFEAIKMTKAYRAALGDQAAMEAAARLQSQYATLQTAGCNLIVAGVTNSLEITRALSEGLAA
;
A
#
# COMPACT_ATOMS: atom_id res chain seq x y z
N LYS A 1 -1.05 5.91 -0.85
CA LYS A 1 0.06 5.49 0.05
C LYS A 1 0.22 6.46 1.21
N THR A 2 0.55 7.74 0.97
CA THR A 2 0.76 8.74 2.04
C THR A 2 -0.43 8.88 2.98
N THR A 3 -1.67 8.97 2.45
CA THR A 3 -2.89 9.02 3.29
C THR A 3 -3.00 7.85 4.25
N THR A 4 -2.71 6.62 3.80
CA THR A 4 -2.74 5.40 4.64
C THR A 4 -1.64 5.44 5.71
N LEU A 5 -0.43 5.86 5.35
CA LEU A 5 0.69 5.98 6.29
C LEU A 5 0.42 7.05 7.34
N TYR A 6 -0.13 8.20 6.94
CA TYR A 6 -0.51 9.26 7.86
C TYR A 6 -1.68 8.85 8.77
N SER A 7 -2.65 8.11 8.25
CA SER A 7 -3.75 7.56 9.06
C SER A 7 -3.21 6.59 10.12
N ALA A 8 -2.27 5.72 9.74
CA ALA A 8 -1.60 4.83 10.69
C ALA A 8 -0.77 5.60 11.72
N LEU A 9 -0.08 6.68 11.32
CA LEU A 9 0.65 7.54 12.25
C LEU A 9 -0.28 8.24 13.24
N GLN A 10 -1.43 8.76 12.79
CA GLN A 10 -2.40 9.42 13.64
C GLN A 10 -2.98 8.45 14.68
N GLU A 11 -3.29 7.21 14.31
CA GLU A 11 -3.73 6.17 15.25
C GLU A 11 -2.68 5.88 16.33
N LEU A 12 -1.40 5.99 15.96
CA LEU A 12 -0.25 5.75 16.84
C LEU A 12 0.20 6.99 17.62
N ASN A 13 -0.42 8.15 17.38
CA ASN A 13 0.02 9.46 17.87
C ASN A 13 -0.53 9.74 19.27
N THR A 14 0.17 9.21 20.27
CA THR A 14 -0.11 9.41 21.69
C THR A 14 0.93 10.37 22.31
N PRO A 15 0.62 11.06 23.43
CA PRO A 15 1.54 12.03 24.04
C PRO A 15 2.91 11.45 24.44
N ASP A 16 2.97 10.15 24.71
CA ASP A 16 4.13 9.39 25.17
C ASP A 16 4.97 8.79 24.03
N VAL A 17 4.55 8.96 22.78
CA VAL A 17 5.23 8.40 21.61
C VAL A 17 5.90 9.49 20.79
N LYS A 18 7.21 9.37 20.60
CA LYS A 18 8.00 10.25 19.73
C LYS A 18 7.98 9.74 18.29
N ILE A 19 7.30 10.48 17.43
CA ILE A 19 7.17 10.19 16.00
C ILE A 19 8.03 11.15 15.19
N LEU A 20 8.92 10.61 14.36
CA LEU A 20 9.73 11.35 13.40
C LEU A 20 9.41 10.89 11.98
N THR A 21 9.36 11.80 11.00
CA THR A 21 9.24 11.45 9.58
C THR A 21 10.34 12.08 8.73
N ALA A 22 10.71 11.44 7.62
CA ALA A 22 11.54 12.00 6.55
C ALA A 22 10.74 11.94 5.24
N GLU A 23 10.50 13.07 4.57
CA GLU A 23 9.51 13.18 3.49
C GLU A 23 9.93 14.15 2.37
N ASP A 24 9.55 13.88 1.12
CA ASP A 24 9.89 14.68 -0.06
C ASP A 24 8.67 14.87 -0.99
N PRO A 25 7.92 16.00 -0.88
CA PRO A 25 7.89 16.94 0.24
C PRO A 25 7.00 16.43 1.40
N VAL A 26 6.87 17.24 2.45
CA VAL A 26 5.83 17.04 3.47
C VAL A 26 4.47 17.47 2.88
N GLU A 27 3.50 16.55 2.80
CA GLU A 27 2.18 16.80 2.20
C GLU A 27 1.33 17.76 3.03
N TYR A 28 1.26 17.53 4.35
CA TYR A 28 0.61 18.41 5.31
C TYR A 28 1.14 18.15 6.72
N THR A 29 0.96 19.15 7.59
CA THR A 29 1.46 19.08 8.95
C THR A 29 0.60 18.19 9.84
N LEU A 30 1.25 17.27 10.56
CA LEU A 30 0.66 16.41 11.56
C LEU A 30 1.00 16.92 12.96
N HIS A 31 -0.02 17.07 13.81
CA HIS A 31 0.20 17.45 15.21
C HIS A 31 1.08 16.42 15.93
N ARG A 32 2.04 16.86 16.76
CA ARG A 32 2.98 16.02 17.56
C ARG A 32 3.92 15.12 16.76
N VAL A 33 3.95 15.26 15.44
CA VAL A 33 4.90 14.56 14.59
C VAL A 33 5.98 15.54 14.16
N GLN A 34 7.24 15.20 14.37
CA GLN A 34 8.35 15.99 13.84
C GLN A 34 8.64 15.54 12.41
N GLN A 35 8.20 16.35 11.44
CA GLN A 35 8.35 16.05 10.02
C GLN A 35 9.58 16.72 9.45
N ILE A 36 10.52 15.93 8.94
CA ILE A 36 11.78 16.39 8.37
C ILE A 36 11.65 16.38 6.85
N PRO A 37 11.57 17.54 6.19
CA PRO A 37 11.62 17.57 4.73
C PRO A 37 13.01 17.17 4.25
N VAL A 38 13.05 16.37 3.19
CA VAL A 38 14.25 15.97 2.46
C VAL A 38 14.12 16.39 0.98
N GLY A 39 15.19 16.22 0.21
CA GLY A 39 15.21 16.55 -1.21
C GLY A 39 16.20 17.69 -1.54
N PRO A 40 16.45 17.96 -2.83
CA PRO A 40 17.53 18.85 -3.28
C PRO A 40 17.46 20.25 -2.66
N GLY A 41 16.26 20.82 -2.48
CA GLY A 41 16.07 22.15 -1.90
C GLY A 41 16.41 22.25 -0.41
N THR A 42 16.49 21.12 0.30
CA THR A 42 16.82 21.08 1.74
C THR A 42 18.27 20.70 2.02
N GLY A 43 18.99 20.18 1.01
CA GLY A 43 20.32 19.59 1.18
C GLY A 43 20.37 18.31 2.02
N ARG A 44 19.21 17.69 2.32
CA ARG A 44 19.10 16.45 3.10
C ARG A 44 18.60 15.31 2.21
N THR A 45 19.17 14.13 2.38
CA THR A 45 18.71 12.89 1.74
C THR A 45 17.88 12.08 2.76
N PHE A 46 17.11 11.09 2.28
CA PHE A 46 16.43 10.16 3.19
C PHE A 46 17.41 9.46 4.13
N ALA A 47 18.54 8.97 3.61
CA ALA A 47 19.57 8.32 4.42
C ALA A 47 20.18 9.25 5.49
N SER A 48 20.47 10.52 5.17
CA SER A 48 21.04 11.44 6.15
C SER A 48 20.02 11.86 7.22
N ALA A 49 18.77 12.10 6.83
CA ALA A 49 17.67 12.38 7.75
C ALA A 49 17.43 11.18 8.69
N LEU A 50 17.34 9.97 8.16
CA LEU A 50 17.09 8.76 8.93
C LEU A 50 18.20 8.48 9.96
N ARG A 51 19.48 8.70 9.61
CA ARG A 51 20.59 8.64 10.58
C ARG A 51 20.44 9.67 11.70
N ALA A 52 20.01 10.88 11.37
CA ALA A 52 19.80 11.93 12.36
C ALA A 52 18.64 11.59 13.30
N MET A 53 17.53 11.08 12.76
CA MET A 53 16.37 10.61 13.53
C MET A 53 16.78 9.55 14.55
N MET A 54 17.70 8.65 14.21
CA MET A 54 18.16 7.61 15.15
C MET A 54 18.94 8.11 16.36
N ARG A 55 19.42 9.36 16.34
CA ARG A 55 20.06 10.00 17.50
C ARG A 55 19.08 10.84 18.32
N GLN A 56 17.81 10.83 17.95
CA GLN A 56 16.76 11.58 18.61
C GLN A 56 15.88 10.70 19.50
N ASP A 57 16.27 9.45 19.76
CA ASP A 57 15.49 8.51 20.59
C ASP A 57 14.01 8.39 20.13
N PRO A 58 13.74 8.09 18.84
CA PRO A 58 12.38 7.99 18.34
C PRO A 58 11.73 6.67 18.76
N ASP A 59 10.41 6.64 18.86
CA ASP A 59 9.66 5.37 18.97
C ASP A 59 9.23 4.87 17.58
N LYS A 60 8.83 5.81 16.72
CA LYS A 60 8.23 5.52 15.42
C LYS A 60 8.85 6.41 14.35
N ILE A 61 9.12 5.81 13.20
CA ILE A 61 9.78 6.45 12.08
C ILE A 61 8.97 6.22 10.82
N LEU A 62 8.67 7.29 10.10
CA LEU A 62 8.20 7.21 8.71
C LEU A 62 9.33 7.62 7.76
N VAL A 63 9.65 6.76 6.81
CA VAL A 63 10.48 7.11 5.65
C VAL A 63 9.54 7.22 4.46
N GLY A 64 9.42 8.40 3.86
CA GLY A 64 8.48 8.67 2.76
C GLY A 64 8.54 7.60 1.68
N GLU A 65 9.75 7.17 1.33
CA GLU A 65 9.98 6.04 0.43
C GLU A 65 11.40 5.46 0.57
N ILE A 66 11.56 4.21 0.12
CA ILE A 66 12.87 3.57 -0.04
C ILE A 66 13.19 3.51 -1.54
N ARG A 67 14.10 4.37 -1.99
CA ARG A 67 14.55 4.44 -3.40
C ARG A 67 15.90 3.77 -3.65
N ASP A 68 16.73 3.65 -2.63
CA ASP A 68 18.12 3.20 -2.73
C ASP A 68 18.48 2.20 -1.61
N GLU A 69 19.58 1.48 -1.83
CA GLU A 69 20.13 0.49 -0.90
C GLU A 69 20.46 1.11 0.46
N GLU A 70 21.05 2.30 0.47
CA GLU A 70 21.50 2.96 1.70
C GLU A 70 20.33 3.25 2.64
N THR A 71 19.30 3.90 2.12
CA THR A 71 18.06 4.23 2.85
C THR A 71 17.37 2.95 3.32
N GLY A 72 17.26 1.94 2.44
CA GLY A 72 16.68 0.64 2.77
C GLY A 72 17.42 -0.06 3.91
N ALA A 73 18.75 -0.12 3.84
CA ALA A 73 19.58 -0.77 4.84
C ALA A 73 19.46 -0.10 6.22
N ILE A 74 19.46 1.23 6.27
CA ILE A 74 19.29 1.97 7.53
C ILE A 74 17.87 1.75 8.09
N ALA A 75 16.84 1.81 7.25
CA ALA A 75 15.44 1.61 7.67
C ALA A 75 15.23 0.21 8.26
N MET A 76 15.75 -0.83 7.61
CA MET A 76 15.63 -2.20 8.12
C MET A 76 16.40 -2.40 9.42
N ARG A 77 17.61 -1.83 9.56
CA ARG A 77 18.38 -1.87 10.80
C ARG A 77 17.65 -1.17 11.95
N ALA A 78 17.06 0.00 11.70
CA ALA A 78 16.24 0.71 12.67
C ALA A 78 15.06 -0.17 13.16
N GLY A 79 14.40 -0.88 12.25
CA GLY A 79 13.36 -1.84 12.59
C GLY A 79 13.84 -3.02 13.45
N MET A 80 15.07 -3.48 13.23
CA MET A 80 15.68 -4.56 14.03
C MET A 80 16.12 -4.10 15.42
N THR A 81 16.40 -2.80 15.60
CA THR A 81 16.81 -2.22 16.89
C THR A 81 15.63 -1.76 17.75
N GLY A 82 14.40 -2.13 17.40
CA GLY A 82 13.21 -1.92 18.23
C GLY A 82 12.28 -0.79 17.79
N HIS A 83 12.65 -0.04 16.75
CA HIS A 83 11.84 1.05 16.24
C HIS A 83 10.72 0.55 15.33
N LEU A 84 9.53 1.15 15.40
CA LEU A 84 8.52 0.91 14.37
C LEU A 84 8.82 1.78 13.15
N VAL A 85 9.30 1.16 12.08
CA VAL A 85 9.58 1.84 10.82
C VAL A 85 8.47 1.56 9.81
N MET A 86 7.87 2.63 9.30
CA MET A 86 6.96 2.59 8.16
C MET A 86 7.65 3.23 6.96
N ALA A 87 7.50 2.62 5.78
CA ALA A 87 8.04 3.18 4.56
C ALA A 87 7.18 2.80 3.36
N SER A 88 7.24 3.60 2.30
CA SER A 88 6.63 3.25 1.02
C SER A 88 7.66 2.72 0.02
N LEU A 89 7.20 1.85 -0.88
CA LEU A 89 7.93 1.37 -2.04
C LEU A 89 7.05 1.54 -3.29
N HIS A 90 7.67 1.46 -4.45
CA HIS A 90 6.96 1.30 -5.72
C HIS A 90 7.04 -0.18 -6.12
N ALA A 91 5.92 -0.88 -5.93
CA ALA A 91 5.70 -2.28 -6.27
C ALA A 91 4.21 -2.50 -6.56
N ASN A 92 3.86 -3.49 -7.38
CA ASN A 92 2.45 -3.72 -7.76
C ASN A 92 1.71 -4.65 -6.81
N SER A 93 2.44 -5.45 -6.04
CA SER A 93 1.89 -6.35 -5.03
C SER A 93 2.75 -6.38 -3.76
N GLY A 94 2.21 -6.98 -2.71
CA GLY A 94 2.95 -7.26 -1.48
C GLY A 94 4.11 -8.24 -1.73
N THR A 95 3.93 -9.20 -2.64
CA THR A 95 5.01 -10.13 -3.04
C THR A 95 6.10 -9.40 -3.83
N GLU A 96 5.75 -8.55 -4.79
CA GLU A 96 6.72 -7.72 -5.53
C GLU A 96 7.47 -6.73 -4.63
N SER A 97 6.86 -6.31 -3.52
CA SER A 97 7.55 -5.43 -2.55
C SER A 97 8.79 -6.10 -1.95
N TYR A 98 8.81 -7.43 -1.81
CA TYR A 98 10.01 -8.18 -1.43
C TYR A 98 11.07 -8.10 -2.54
N PHE A 99 10.70 -8.39 -3.79
CA PHE A 99 11.65 -8.37 -4.90
C PHE A 99 12.23 -6.98 -5.13
N ARG A 100 11.43 -5.93 -4.92
CA ARG A 100 11.93 -4.55 -4.98
C ARG A 100 13.02 -4.27 -3.94
N LEU A 101 12.89 -4.82 -2.73
CA LEU A 101 13.93 -4.70 -1.69
C LEU A 101 15.16 -5.53 -2.03
N ASP A 102 14.97 -6.70 -2.64
CA ASP A 102 16.07 -7.58 -3.10
C ASP A 102 16.86 -6.93 -4.27
N ASP A 103 16.17 -6.26 -5.19
CA ASP A 103 16.78 -5.47 -6.27
C ASP A 103 17.65 -4.34 -5.72
N LEU A 104 17.20 -3.70 -4.63
CA LEU A 104 17.96 -2.73 -3.84
C LEU A 104 19.05 -3.36 -2.97
N LYS A 105 19.38 -4.63 -3.20
CA LYS A 105 20.47 -5.37 -2.54
C LYS A 105 20.31 -5.53 -1.03
N ILE A 106 19.10 -5.37 -0.51
CA ILE A 106 18.82 -5.63 0.90
C ILE A 106 18.84 -7.15 1.12
N PRO A 107 19.71 -7.71 1.98
CA PRO A 107 19.82 -9.15 2.11
C PRO A 107 18.51 -9.79 2.62
N LYS A 108 18.10 -10.90 2.00
CA LYS A 108 16.91 -11.68 2.37
C LYS A 108 16.75 -11.88 3.89
N HIS A 109 17.82 -12.21 4.59
CA HIS A 109 17.78 -12.45 6.05
C HIS A 109 17.47 -11.18 6.85
N ILE A 110 17.88 -10.01 6.37
CA ILE A 110 17.53 -8.72 6.97
C ILE A 110 16.04 -8.45 6.73
N ILE A 111 15.55 -8.57 5.49
CA ILE A 111 14.12 -8.39 5.16
C ILE A 111 13.24 -9.31 6.02
N ALA A 112 13.62 -10.57 6.14
CA ALA A 112 12.93 -11.59 6.94
C ALA A 112 12.84 -11.24 8.44
N ALA A 113 13.85 -10.54 8.97
CA ALA A 113 13.94 -10.18 10.38
C ALA A 113 13.24 -8.85 10.69
N SER A 114 13.32 -7.87 9.78
CA SER A 114 12.83 -6.51 9.99
C SER A 114 11.37 -6.32 9.58
N VAL A 115 10.94 -6.85 8.43
CA VAL A 115 9.61 -6.57 7.87
C VAL A 115 8.53 -7.36 8.62
N LYS A 116 7.46 -6.65 9.01
CA LYS A 116 6.29 -7.26 9.68
C LYS A 116 5.10 -7.46 8.74
N LEU A 117 4.89 -6.52 7.83
CA LEU A 117 3.74 -6.46 6.94
C LEU A 117 4.17 -5.83 5.61
N PHE A 118 3.81 -6.48 4.50
CA PHE A 118 3.70 -5.82 3.21
C PHE A 118 2.24 -5.44 2.97
N LEU A 119 2.02 -4.20 2.55
CA LEU A 119 0.69 -3.67 2.25
C LEU A 119 0.71 -3.03 0.86
N ALA A 120 0.13 -3.72 -0.12
CA ALA A 120 -0.12 -3.13 -1.43
C ALA A 120 -1.51 -2.49 -1.46
N GLN A 121 -1.64 -1.40 -2.21
CA GLN A 121 -2.86 -0.60 -2.26
C GLN A 121 -3.12 -0.10 -3.69
N ARG A 122 -4.40 -0.03 -4.03
CA ARG A 122 -4.93 0.79 -5.14
C ARG A 122 -6.09 1.65 -4.65
N VAL A 123 -6.35 2.73 -5.37
CA VAL A 123 -7.51 3.60 -5.12
C VAL A 123 -8.46 3.44 -6.29
N ILE A 124 -9.69 3.09 -5.96
CA ILE A 124 -10.79 2.90 -6.89
C ILE A 124 -11.83 3.98 -6.68
N ALA A 125 -12.55 4.34 -7.73
CA ALA A 125 -13.74 5.14 -7.66
C ALA A 125 -14.95 4.27 -7.30
N THR A 126 -15.91 4.84 -6.57
CA THR A 126 -17.16 4.17 -6.22
C THR A 126 -18.28 4.66 -7.13
N VAL A 127 -19.16 3.76 -7.53
CA VAL A 127 -20.32 4.08 -8.38
C VAL A 127 -21.17 5.15 -7.71
N CYS A 128 -21.57 6.15 -8.47
CA CYS A 128 -22.41 7.24 -7.98
C CYS A 128 -23.77 6.70 -7.50
N PRO A 129 -24.19 6.97 -6.25
CA PRO A 129 -25.45 6.43 -5.72
C PRO A 129 -26.70 7.03 -6.38
N HIS A 130 -26.60 8.22 -6.97
CA HIS A 130 -27.73 8.95 -7.58
C HIS A 130 -28.09 8.48 -9.00
N CYS A 131 -27.09 8.00 -9.75
CA CYS A 131 -27.27 7.51 -11.12
C CYS A 131 -26.88 6.03 -11.28
N LYS A 132 -26.84 5.30 -10.16
CA LYS A 132 -26.54 3.87 -10.09
C LYS A 132 -27.62 3.09 -10.84
N ALA A 133 -27.20 2.26 -11.80
CA ALA A 133 -28.10 1.39 -12.55
C ALA A 133 -27.46 0.01 -12.73
N ALA A 134 -28.31 -1.02 -12.78
CA ALA A 134 -27.88 -2.35 -13.14
C ALA A 134 -27.46 -2.39 -14.62
N SER A 135 -26.40 -3.14 -14.91
CA SER A 135 -25.86 -3.37 -16.24
C SER A 135 -25.38 -4.81 -16.33
N GLU A 136 -25.27 -5.33 -17.54
CA GLU A 136 -24.40 -6.48 -17.80
C GLU A 136 -22.97 -6.15 -17.36
N VAL A 137 -22.22 -7.18 -16.93
CA VAL A 137 -20.82 -7.03 -16.51
C VAL A 137 -19.99 -6.55 -17.68
N LEU A 138 -19.44 -5.34 -17.59
CA LEU A 138 -18.78 -4.66 -18.71
C LEU A 138 -17.43 -5.30 -19.06
N ASN A 139 -16.70 -5.81 -18.06
CA ASN A 139 -15.46 -6.56 -18.25
C ASN A 139 -15.42 -7.82 -17.35
N PRO A 140 -15.95 -8.96 -17.80
CA PRO A 140 -15.94 -10.20 -17.02
C PRO A 140 -14.52 -10.77 -16.82
N GLU A 141 -13.54 -10.41 -17.66
CA GLU A 141 -12.18 -10.94 -17.55
C GLU A 141 -11.48 -10.56 -16.24
N VAL A 142 -11.89 -9.45 -15.61
CA VAL A 142 -11.34 -9.01 -14.32
C VAL A 142 -11.57 -10.02 -13.20
N PHE A 143 -12.53 -10.95 -13.35
CA PHE A 143 -12.80 -12.02 -12.38
C PHE A 143 -11.92 -13.26 -12.59
N THR A 144 -11.27 -13.42 -13.75
CA THR A 144 -10.43 -14.58 -14.05
C THR A 144 -9.26 -14.64 -13.07
N GLY A 145 -9.15 -15.76 -12.34
CA GLY A 145 -8.10 -15.96 -11.33
C GLY A 145 -8.34 -15.24 -9.99
N SER A 146 -9.41 -14.44 -9.86
CA SER A 146 -9.75 -13.72 -8.63
C SER A 146 -10.31 -14.63 -7.53
N GLY A 147 -10.84 -15.81 -7.89
CA GLY A 147 -11.58 -16.69 -6.99
C GLY A 147 -13.01 -16.21 -6.67
N VAL A 148 -13.47 -15.12 -7.29
CA VAL A 148 -14.83 -14.58 -7.16
C VAL A 148 -15.64 -14.93 -8.40
N ALA A 149 -16.87 -15.42 -8.21
CA ALA A 149 -17.78 -15.71 -9.32
C ALA A 149 -18.20 -14.41 -10.02
N VAL A 150 -18.31 -14.46 -11.35
CA VAL A 150 -18.87 -13.35 -12.14
C VAL A 150 -20.35 -13.21 -11.76
N PRO A 151 -20.82 -12.02 -11.32
CA PRO A 151 -22.23 -11.82 -11.04
C PRO A 151 -23.05 -11.72 -12.34
N ASP A 152 -24.34 -11.98 -12.29
CA ASP A 152 -25.22 -11.84 -13.46
C ASP A 152 -25.28 -10.40 -13.98
N GLN A 153 -25.16 -9.43 -13.07
CA GLN A 153 -25.15 -8.00 -13.35
C GLN A 153 -24.18 -7.30 -12.42
N GLU A 154 -23.68 -6.14 -12.87
CA GLU A 154 -22.95 -5.21 -12.02
C GLU A 154 -23.65 -3.85 -11.96
N TRP A 155 -23.18 -3.01 -11.05
CA TRP A 155 -23.71 -1.67 -10.90
C TRP A 155 -22.79 -0.64 -11.56
N ILE A 156 -23.35 0.20 -12.41
CA ILE A 156 -22.63 1.29 -13.08
C ILE A 156 -23.29 2.63 -12.76
N GLY A 157 -22.55 3.73 -12.89
CA GLY A 157 -23.12 5.07 -12.84
C GLY A 157 -23.36 5.58 -14.26
N LYS A 158 -24.59 5.97 -14.57
CA LYS A 158 -24.94 6.50 -15.91
C LYS A 158 -24.45 7.94 -16.16
N GLY A 159 -24.01 8.64 -15.12
CA GLY A 159 -23.73 10.07 -15.15
C GLY A 159 -24.97 10.89 -14.79
N CYS A 160 -24.80 11.86 -13.89
CA CYS A 160 -25.82 12.83 -13.48
C CYS A 160 -25.14 14.10 -12.96
N GLU A 161 -25.92 15.11 -12.59
CA GLU A 161 -25.40 16.37 -12.06
C GLU A 161 -24.58 16.17 -10.77
N ASP A 162 -25.01 15.29 -9.85
CA ASP A 162 -24.30 15.03 -8.58
C ASP A 162 -22.87 14.49 -8.77
N CYS A 163 -22.64 13.74 -9.85
CA CYS A 163 -21.33 13.20 -10.18
C CYS A 163 -20.65 13.91 -11.35
N ASN A 164 -21.16 15.09 -11.76
CA ASN A 164 -20.68 15.85 -12.91
C ASN A 164 -20.56 15.01 -14.19
N GLY A 165 -21.51 14.10 -14.42
CA GLY A 165 -21.55 13.22 -15.58
C GLY A 165 -20.55 12.05 -15.57
N THR A 166 -19.72 11.89 -14.53
CA THR A 166 -18.66 10.85 -14.50
C THR A 166 -19.17 9.44 -14.20
N GLY A 167 -20.31 9.33 -13.51
CA GLY A 167 -20.80 8.05 -12.99
C GLY A 167 -20.15 7.58 -11.68
N TYR A 168 -19.21 8.34 -11.12
CA TYR A 168 -18.52 8.03 -9.86
C TYR A 168 -18.67 9.15 -8.83
N ALA A 169 -18.74 8.83 -7.54
CA ALA A 169 -19.00 9.83 -6.48
C ALA A 169 -17.88 9.94 -5.43
N ASP A 170 -17.20 8.85 -5.09
CA ASP A 170 -16.18 8.85 -4.05
C ASP A 170 -15.01 7.92 -4.44
N ARG A 171 -13.98 7.87 -3.61
CA ARG A 171 -12.81 7.02 -3.76
C ARG A 171 -12.65 6.11 -2.54
N ARG A 172 -12.31 4.86 -2.80
CA ARG A 172 -12.03 3.86 -1.77
C ARG A 172 -10.70 3.19 -2.04
N ALA A 173 -9.96 2.89 -0.99
CA ALA A 173 -8.76 2.07 -1.11
C ALA A 173 -9.13 0.57 -1.06
N ILE A 174 -8.51 -0.21 -1.93
CA ILE A 174 -8.43 -1.67 -1.82
C ILE A 174 -7.01 -2.06 -1.41
N PHE A 175 -6.90 -3.13 -0.63
CA PHE A 175 -5.64 -3.52 0.00
C PHE A 175 -5.36 -5.00 -0.22
N GLU A 176 -4.09 -5.31 -0.41
CA GLU A 176 -3.52 -6.65 -0.24
C GLU A 176 -2.54 -6.59 0.93
N ALA A 177 -2.77 -7.41 1.94
CA ALA A 177 -2.02 -7.40 3.20
C ALA A 177 -1.36 -8.75 3.47
N ILE A 178 -0.02 -8.79 3.46
CA ILE A 178 0.76 -10.00 3.66
C ILE A 178 1.65 -9.84 4.90
N LYS A 179 1.35 -10.60 5.97
CA LYS A 179 2.18 -10.62 7.16
C LYS A 179 3.41 -11.52 6.96
N MET A 180 4.51 -11.16 7.60
CA MET A 180 5.74 -11.96 7.64
C MET A 180 5.59 -13.16 8.59
N THR A 181 4.74 -14.12 8.22
CA THR A 181 4.53 -15.38 8.98
C THR A 181 5.73 -16.32 8.81
N LYS A 182 5.82 -17.39 9.63
CA LYS A 182 6.87 -18.41 9.48
C LYS A 182 6.88 -19.04 8.08
N ALA A 183 5.69 -19.34 7.55
CA ALA A 183 5.54 -19.92 6.21
C ALA A 183 5.99 -18.93 5.13
N TYR A 184 5.54 -17.67 5.20
CA TYR A 184 5.93 -16.65 4.22
C TYR A 184 7.44 -16.34 4.28
N ARG A 185 8.00 -16.29 5.49
CA ARG A 185 9.45 -16.12 5.71
C ARG A 185 10.27 -17.23 5.05
N ALA A 186 9.83 -18.48 5.17
CA ALA A 186 10.51 -19.62 4.55
C ALA A 186 10.46 -19.56 3.02
N ALA A 187 9.38 -19.01 2.47
CA ALA A 187 9.14 -18.90 1.04
C ALA A 187 9.86 -17.73 0.35
N LEU A 188 10.38 -16.74 1.10
CA LEU A 188 11.00 -15.53 0.54
C LEU A 188 12.01 -15.84 -0.58
N GLY A 189 11.92 -15.13 -1.71
CA GLY A 189 12.79 -15.34 -2.88
C GLY A 189 12.21 -16.28 -3.94
N ASP A 190 11.17 -17.05 -3.63
CA ASP A 190 10.42 -17.83 -4.60
C ASP A 190 9.00 -17.24 -4.72
N GLN A 191 8.67 -16.69 -5.89
CA GLN A 191 7.39 -16.00 -6.08
C GLN A 191 6.19 -16.92 -5.87
N ALA A 192 6.21 -18.11 -6.46
CA ALA A 192 5.09 -19.05 -6.38
C ALA A 192 4.90 -19.55 -4.94
N ALA A 193 5.98 -19.85 -4.23
CA ALA A 193 5.94 -20.25 -2.84
C ALA A 193 5.46 -19.11 -1.92
N MET A 194 5.87 -17.87 -2.18
CA MET A 194 5.43 -16.70 -1.42
C MET A 194 3.92 -16.48 -1.61
N GLU A 195 3.42 -16.52 -2.84
CA GLU A 195 1.99 -16.42 -3.11
C GLU A 195 1.20 -17.56 -2.45
N ALA A 196 1.68 -18.79 -2.52
CA ALA A 196 1.06 -19.92 -1.83
C ALA A 196 1.03 -19.70 -0.31
N ALA A 197 2.12 -19.23 0.29
CA ALA A 197 2.17 -18.92 1.72
C ALA A 197 1.31 -17.70 2.12
N ALA A 198 1.12 -16.73 1.23
CA ALA A 198 0.22 -15.61 1.44
C ALA A 198 -1.25 -16.06 1.47
N ARG A 199 -1.65 -16.96 0.56
CA ARG A 199 -3.00 -17.56 0.50
C ARG A 199 -3.42 -18.32 1.76
N LEU A 200 -2.47 -18.72 2.61
CA LEU A 200 -2.75 -19.35 3.92
C LEU A 200 -3.18 -18.36 5.01
N GLN A 201 -3.06 -17.05 4.77
CA GLN A 201 -3.35 -16.02 5.76
C GLN A 201 -4.82 -15.57 5.64
N SER A 202 -5.55 -15.57 6.76
CA SER A 202 -6.99 -15.27 6.78
C SER A 202 -7.35 -13.85 6.29
N GLN A 203 -6.45 -12.88 6.45
CA GLN A 203 -6.65 -11.52 5.96
C GLN A 203 -6.18 -11.30 4.50
N TYR A 204 -5.56 -12.30 3.87
CA TYR A 204 -5.01 -12.15 2.53
C TYR A 204 -6.12 -12.20 1.47
N ALA A 205 -6.15 -11.17 0.64
CA ALA A 205 -6.83 -11.14 -0.64
C ALA A 205 -5.92 -10.39 -1.61
N THR A 206 -5.85 -10.84 -2.85
CA THR A 206 -5.17 -10.04 -3.88
C THR A 206 -5.95 -8.75 -4.09
N LEU A 207 -5.29 -7.72 -4.64
CA LEU A 207 -5.99 -6.49 -5.04
C LEU A 207 -7.15 -6.79 -6.02
N GLN A 208 -6.97 -7.77 -6.90
CA GLN A 208 -8.02 -8.23 -7.83
C GLN A 208 -9.21 -8.85 -7.08
N THR A 209 -8.97 -9.81 -6.20
CA THR A 209 -10.01 -10.45 -5.38
C THR A 209 -10.75 -9.42 -4.53
N ALA A 210 -10.03 -8.50 -3.88
CA ALA A 210 -10.61 -7.43 -3.10
C ALA A 210 -11.49 -6.51 -3.96
N GLY A 211 -11.04 -6.18 -5.18
CA GLY A 211 -11.82 -5.41 -6.16
C GLY A 211 -13.08 -6.15 -6.62
N CYS A 212 -12.97 -7.41 -7.02
CA CYS A 212 -14.10 -8.24 -7.46
C CYS A 212 -15.18 -8.38 -6.38
N ASN A 213 -14.79 -8.56 -5.12
CA ASN A 213 -15.74 -8.56 -4.00
C ASN A 213 -16.51 -7.23 -3.87
N LEU A 214 -15.87 -6.09 -4.18
CA LEU A 214 -16.55 -4.79 -4.19
C LEU A 214 -17.45 -4.57 -5.41
N ILE A 215 -17.18 -5.23 -6.54
CA ILE A 215 -18.12 -5.26 -7.69
C ILE A 215 -19.39 -6.01 -7.28
N VAL A 216 -19.24 -7.21 -6.68
CA VAL A 216 -20.37 -8.02 -6.20
C VAL A 216 -21.19 -7.26 -5.14
N ALA A 217 -20.52 -6.50 -4.27
CA ALA A 217 -21.18 -5.63 -3.29
C ALA A 217 -21.82 -4.36 -3.90
N GLY A 218 -21.65 -4.12 -5.20
CA GLY A 218 -22.18 -2.95 -5.91
C GLY A 218 -21.56 -1.62 -5.49
N VAL A 219 -20.32 -1.65 -4.98
CA VAL A 219 -19.56 -0.46 -4.57
C VAL A 219 -18.87 0.18 -5.77
N THR A 220 -18.38 -0.63 -6.71
CA THR A 220 -17.69 -0.21 -7.92
C THR A 220 -18.08 -1.13 -9.09
N ASN A 221 -17.45 -0.98 -10.26
CA ASN A 221 -17.69 -1.80 -11.44
C ASN A 221 -16.38 -2.43 -11.98
N SER A 222 -16.54 -3.37 -12.90
CA SER A 222 -15.45 -4.11 -13.52
C SER A 222 -14.44 -3.24 -14.26
N LEU A 223 -14.88 -2.21 -14.99
CA LEU A 223 -13.98 -1.29 -15.69
C LEU A 223 -13.06 -0.54 -14.74
N GLU A 224 -13.59 -0.09 -13.60
CA GLU A 224 -12.84 0.66 -12.62
C GLU A 224 -11.81 -0.20 -11.89
N ILE A 225 -12.14 -1.46 -11.59
CA ILE A 225 -11.16 -2.41 -11.07
C ILE A 225 -10.07 -2.70 -12.10
N THR A 226 -10.43 -2.90 -13.38
CA THR A 226 -9.44 -3.11 -14.44
C THR A 226 -8.48 -1.93 -14.55
N ARG A 227 -8.99 -0.69 -14.54
CA ARG A 227 -8.17 0.54 -14.54
C ARG A 227 -7.21 0.57 -13.36
N ALA A 228 -7.72 0.37 -12.15
CA ALA A 228 -6.90 0.45 -10.93
C ALA A 228 -5.81 -0.61 -10.87
N LEU A 229 -6.03 -1.80 -11.46
CA LEU A 229 -5.03 -2.86 -11.53
C LEU A 229 -3.99 -2.61 -12.63
N SER A 230 -4.38 -2.03 -13.77
CA SER A 230 -3.48 -1.78 -14.90
C SER A 230 -2.53 -0.60 -14.71
N GLU A 231 -2.85 0.37 -13.84
CA GLU A 231 -1.98 1.52 -13.51
C GLU A 231 -0.60 1.14 -12.94
N GLY A 232 -0.36 -0.14 -12.60
CA GLY A 232 0.95 -0.65 -12.18
C GLY A 232 1.79 -1.32 -13.27
N LEU A 233 1.20 -1.63 -14.43
CA LEU A 233 1.87 -2.34 -15.52
C LEU A 233 2.47 -1.40 -16.58
N ALA A 234 2.23 -0.09 -16.46
CA ALA A 234 2.64 0.94 -17.40
C ALA A 234 3.90 1.72 -16.98
N ALA A 235 4.83 1.08 -16.26
CA ALA A 235 6.12 1.68 -15.87
C ALA A 235 7.29 0.77 -16.27
#